data_AF-A0A6N8VXG8-F1
#
_entry.id   AF-A0A6N8VXG8-F1
#
_cell.length_a   1.000
_cell.length_b   1.000
_cell.length_c   1.000
_cell.angle_alpha   90.00
_cell.angle_beta   90.00
_cell.angle_gamma   90.00
#
_symmetry.space_group_name_H-M   'P 1'
#
loop_
_entity.id
_entity.type
_entity.pdbx_description
1 polymer ?
#
loop_
_entity_poly.entity_id
_entity_poly.type
_entity_poly.pdbx_seq_one_letter_code
_entity_poly.pdbx_strand_id
1 'polypeptide(L)'
;MADLSISDQIVLLGLGEDGVLERPYDGRLDYAIAGASLLDLSFLNRIDTDPNRLFIISADATGNPLLDSVLHQINSGPPNQPISYWISEIARYALVLRQQIIEDLSDRRIIQREAGRRLIVLKSEKFPPVDPQVVRDVQRKLIDSLLSDEIPDPETVALIGLA
;
A
#
# COMPACT_ATOMS: atom_id res chain seq x y z
N MET A 1 -5.51 15.20 9.35
CA MET A 1 -4.76 14.39 8.36
C MET A 1 -5.76 13.56 7.59
N ALA A 2 -5.53 13.32 6.29
CA ALA A 2 -6.33 12.37 5.55
C ALA A 2 -6.20 10.98 6.21
N ASP A 3 -7.30 10.25 6.31
CA ASP A 3 -7.29 8.86 6.76
C ASP A 3 -6.61 8.03 5.65
N LEU A 4 -5.38 7.58 5.90
CA LEU A 4 -4.51 6.90 4.93
C LEU A 4 -4.14 5.53 5.50
N SER A 5 -4.42 4.47 4.73
CA SER A 5 -3.91 3.15 5.09
C SER A 5 -2.39 3.06 4.89
N ILE A 6 -1.75 1.99 5.34
CA ILE A 6 -0.32 1.77 5.08
C ILE A 6 -0.10 1.59 3.58
N SER A 7 -1.01 0.88 2.90
CA SER A 7 -0.96 0.69 1.45
C SER A 7 -1.06 2.02 0.69
N ASP A 8 -1.92 2.94 1.13
CA ASP A 8 -1.99 4.30 0.57
C ASP A 8 -0.64 5.03 0.71
N GLN A 9 -0.06 4.99 1.91
CA GLN A 9 1.20 5.66 2.23
C GLN A 9 2.36 5.12 1.39
N ILE A 10 2.44 3.79 1.19
CA ILE A 10 3.46 3.17 0.32
C ILE A 10 3.33 3.63 -1.12
N VAL A 11 2.10 3.71 -1.66
CA VAL A 11 1.90 4.20 -3.03
C VAL A 11 2.26 5.67 -3.16
N LEU A 12 1.89 6.50 -2.17
CA LEU A 12 2.24 7.92 -2.15
C LEU A 12 3.75 8.16 -2.05
N LEU A 13 4.46 7.37 -1.24
CA LEU A 13 5.92 7.42 -1.13
C LEU A 13 6.62 6.98 -2.43
N GLY A 14 5.99 6.11 -3.22
CA GLY A 14 6.48 5.73 -4.54
C GLY A 14 6.27 6.78 -5.64
N LEU A 15 5.56 7.89 -5.36
CA LEU A 15 5.39 8.97 -6.33
C LEU A 15 6.65 9.86 -6.35
N GLY A 16 7.24 10.03 -7.53
CA GLY A 16 8.25 11.04 -7.77
C GLY A 16 7.67 12.46 -7.68
N GLU A 17 8.55 13.46 -7.57
CA GLU A 17 8.15 14.88 -7.45
C GLU A 17 7.28 15.37 -8.62
N ASP A 18 7.43 14.75 -9.80
CA ASP A 18 6.69 15.08 -11.02
C ASP A 18 5.34 14.34 -11.13
N GLY A 19 4.93 13.65 -10.06
CA GLY A 19 3.71 12.86 -9.96
C GLY A 19 3.77 11.50 -10.67
N VAL A 20 4.91 11.11 -11.24
CA VAL A 20 5.07 9.79 -11.86
C VAL A 20 5.34 8.77 -10.76
N LEU A 21 4.60 7.67 -10.78
CA LEU A 21 4.88 6.55 -9.90
C LEU A 21 6.16 5.86 -10.33
N GLU A 22 7.20 5.94 -9.50
CA GLU A 22 8.48 5.31 -9.76
C GLU A 22 8.30 3.79 -9.72
N ARG A 23 8.70 3.12 -10.80
CA ARG A 23 8.67 1.67 -10.91
C ARG A 23 10.10 1.16 -10.81
N PRO A 24 10.59 0.83 -9.61
CA PRO A 24 11.87 0.17 -9.52
C PRO A 24 11.80 -1.15 -10.32
N TYR A 25 12.80 -1.39 -11.17
CA TYR A 25 12.84 -2.50 -12.11
C TYR A 25 12.86 -3.89 -11.42
N ASP A 26 13.00 -3.94 -10.10
CA ASP A 26 13.15 -5.14 -9.29
C ASP A 26 11.85 -5.61 -8.60
N GLY A 27 10.73 -4.91 -8.80
CA GLY A 27 9.44 -5.30 -8.22
C GLY A 27 9.32 -5.06 -6.72
N ARG A 28 10.25 -4.33 -6.09
CA ARG A 28 10.19 -4.04 -4.64
C ARG A 28 8.88 -3.37 -4.21
N LEU A 29 8.37 -2.43 -5.00
CA LEU A 29 7.09 -1.77 -4.73
C LEU A 29 5.92 -2.75 -4.72
N ASP A 30 5.96 -3.79 -5.55
CA ASP A 30 4.89 -4.80 -5.61
C ASP A 30 4.86 -5.63 -4.31
N TYR A 31 6.03 -6.00 -3.79
CA TYR A 31 6.15 -6.65 -2.49
C TYR A 31 5.79 -5.72 -1.32
N ALA A 32 6.16 -4.44 -1.39
CA ALA A 32 5.80 -3.46 -0.37
C ALA A 32 4.28 -3.25 -0.28
N ILE A 33 3.59 -3.14 -1.42
CA ILE A 33 2.12 -3.06 -1.49
C ILE A 33 1.47 -4.33 -0.93
N ALA A 34 2.01 -5.50 -1.27
CA ALA A 34 1.50 -6.77 -0.74
C ALA A 34 1.65 -6.85 0.79
N GLY A 35 2.82 -6.49 1.32
CA GLY A 35 3.06 -6.43 2.77
C GLY A 35 2.17 -5.41 3.48
N ALA A 36 2.04 -4.22 2.90
CA ALA A 36 1.17 -3.17 3.42
C ALA A 36 -0.30 -3.59 3.48
N SER A 37 -0.79 -4.29 2.45
CA SER A 37 -2.17 -4.78 2.40
C SER A 37 -2.45 -5.82 3.50
N LEU A 38 -1.48 -6.69 3.78
CA LEU A 38 -1.57 -7.65 4.89
C LEU A 38 -1.52 -6.96 6.25
N LEU A 39 -0.67 -5.94 6.40
CA LEU A 39 -0.62 -5.14 7.64
C LEU A 39 -1.91 -4.38 7.87
N ASP A 40 -2.48 -3.74 6.84
CA ASP A 40 -3.79 -3.07 6.91
C ASP A 40 -4.89 -4.06 7.36
N LEU A 41 -4.92 -5.29 6.82
CA LEU A 41 -5.85 -6.33 7.27
C LEU A 41 -5.60 -6.77 8.73
N SER A 42 -4.34 -6.82 9.16
CA SER A 42 -3.96 -7.17 10.53
C SER A 42 -4.41 -6.09 11.52
N PHE A 43 -4.17 -4.81 11.21
CA PHE A 43 -4.65 -3.69 12.03
C PHE A 43 -6.18 -3.63 12.12
N LEU A 44 -6.89 -4.09 11.08
CA LEU A 44 -8.34 -4.26 11.08
C LEU A 44 -8.82 -5.57 11.75
N ASN A 45 -7.94 -6.34 12.39
CA ASN A 45 -8.22 -7.64 13.01
C ASN A 45 -8.91 -8.64 12.07
N ARG A 46 -8.60 -8.62 10.77
CA ARG A 46 -9.11 -9.61 9.81
C ARG A 46 -8.23 -10.84 9.72
N ILE A 47 -6.92 -10.65 9.87
CA ILE A 47 -5.92 -11.71 9.83
C ILE A 47 -4.95 -11.56 11.00
N ASP A 48 -4.24 -12.63 11.29
CA ASP A 48 -3.07 -12.63 12.17
C ASP A 48 -2.10 -13.74 11.73
N THR A 49 -0.90 -13.74 12.25
CA THR A 49 0.16 -14.68 11.88
C THR A 49 0.88 -15.22 13.09
N ASP A 50 1.20 -16.50 13.03
CA ASP A 50 2.21 -17.11 13.88
C ASP A 50 3.51 -17.31 13.06
N PRO A 51 4.61 -17.82 13.64
CA PRO A 51 5.86 -18.05 12.91
C PRO A 51 5.75 -19.03 11.73
N ASN A 52 4.70 -19.84 11.66
CA ASN A 52 4.52 -20.89 10.67
C ASN A 52 3.45 -20.54 9.63
N ARG A 53 2.38 -19.82 10.02
CA ARG A 53 1.24 -19.57 9.14
C ARG A 53 0.49 -18.28 9.44
N LEU A 54 -0.16 -17.78 8.40
CA LEU A 54 -1.22 -16.78 8.48
C LEU A 54 -2.56 -17.47 8.70
N PHE A 55 -3.42 -16.90 9.54
CA PHE A 55 -4.79 -17.35 9.76
C PHE A 55 -5.78 -16.17 9.73
N ILE A 56 -7.03 -16.47 9.38
CA ILE A 56 -8.13 -15.49 9.33
C ILE A 56 -8.77 -15.41 10.71
N ILE A 57 -8.87 -14.20 11.25
CA ILE A 57 -9.62 -13.88 12.47
C ILE A 57 -11.09 -13.62 12.13
N SER A 58 -11.35 -12.80 11.10
CA SER A 58 -12.69 -12.50 10.60
C SER A 58 -12.66 -12.36 9.08
N ALA A 59 -13.68 -12.94 8.42
CA ALA A 59 -13.92 -12.83 6.98
C ALA A 59 -14.92 -11.72 6.64
N ASP A 60 -15.33 -10.90 7.63
CA ASP A 60 -16.26 -9.80 7.40
C ASP A 60 -15.62 -8.74 6.50
N ALA A 61 -16.44 -8.10 5.66
CA ALA A 61 -15.96 -7.02 4.80
C ALA A 61 -15.32 -5.90 5.63
N THR A 62 -14.23 -5.33 5.11
CA THR A 62 -13.52 -4.17 5.66
C THR A 62 -14.16 -2.86 5.21
N GLY A 63 -14.93 -2.89 4.12
CA GLY A 63 -15.44 -1.69 3.45
C GLY A 63 -14.43 -1.09 2.47
N ASN A 64 -13.20 -1.62 2.41
CA ASN A 64 -12.21 -1.30 1.39
C ASN A 64 -12.17 -2.44 0.35
N PRO A 65 -12.59 -2.21 -0.90
CA PRO A 65 -12.62 -3.25 -1.94
C PRO A 65 -11.27 -3.94 -2.20
N LEU A 66 -10.16 -3.22 -2.03
CA LEU A 66 -8.82 -3.79 -2.19
C LEU A 66 -8.54 -4.82 -1.10
N LEU A 67 -8.73 -4.42 0.17
CA LEU A 67 -8.49 -5.31 1.31
C LEU A 67 -9.46 -6.50 1.30
N ASP A 68 -10.70 -6.29 0.87
CA ASP A 68 -11.70 -7.35 0.71
C ASP A 68 -11.28 -8.35 -0.38
N SER A 69 -10.68 -7.88 -1.48
CA SER A 69 -10.12 -8.74 -2.51
C SER A 69 -8.95 -9.58 -2.00
N VAL A 70 -8.03 -8.98 -1.23
CA VAL A 70 -6.89 -9.68 -0.64
C VAL A 70 -7.38 -10.71 0.39
N LEU A 71 -8.31 -10.33 1.26
CA LEU A 71 -8.91 -11.22 2.26
C LEU A 71 -9.62 -12.40 1.60
N HIS A 72 -10.36 -12.17 0.51
CA HIS A 72 -10.99 -13.22 -0.27
C HIS A 72 -9.97 -14.20 -0.87
N GLN A 73 -8.84 -13.70 -1.38
CA GLN A 73 -7.76 -14.54 -1.92
C GLN A 73 -7.16 -15.43 -0.82
N ILE A 74 -6.93 -14.88 0.38
CA ILE A 74 -6.43 -15.64 1.53
C ILE A 74 -7.44 -16.72 1.93
N ASN A 75 -8.72 -16.37 2.01
CA ASN A 75 -9.79 -17.28 2.44
C ASN A 75 -10.03 -18.43 1.45
N SER A 76 -9.84 -18.17 0.16
CA SER A 76 -10.08 -19.15 -0.91
C SER A 76 -8.84 -19.97 -1.28
N GLY A 77 -7.66 -19.56 -0.81
CA GLY A 77 -6.39 -20.19 -1.14
C GLY A 77 -6.05 -21.38 -0.23
N PRO A 78 -4.85 -21.98 -0.42
CA PRO A 78 -4.43 -23.12 0.37
C PRO A 78 -4.29 -22.74 1.86
N PRO A 79 -4.80 -23.57 2.79
CA PRO A 79 -4.70 -23.28 4.21
C PRO A 79 -3.26 -23.44 4.73
N ASN A 80 -3.00 -22.90 5.92
CA ASN A 80 -1.76 -23.09 6.69
C ASN A 80 -0.47 -22.67 5.97
N GLN A 81 -0.55 -21.67 5.09
CA GLN A 81 0.62 -21.14 4.42
C GLN A 81 1.32 -20.07 5.27
N PRO A 82 2.67 -20.00 5.23
CA PRO A 82 3.43 -18.94 5.88
C PRO A 82 3.13 -17.58 5.26
N ILE A 83 3.36 -16.50 6.01
CA ILE A 83 3.14 -15.13 5.52
C ILE A 83 3.95 -14.84 4.24
N SER A 84 5.15 -15.41 4.11
CA SER A 84 5.99 -15.26 2.91
C SER A 84 5.33 -15.79 1.64
N TYR A 85 4.57 -16.89 1.75
CA TYR A 85 3.78 -17.40 0.62
C TYR A 85 2.73 -16.38 0.18
N TRP A 86 1.96 -15.84 1.13
CA TRP A 86 0.91 -14.86 0.83
C TRP A 86 1.48 -13.56 0.27
N ILE A 87 2.60 -13.07 0.80
CA ILE A 87 3.31 -11.91 0.25
C ILE A 87 3.65 -12.16 -1.23
N SER A 88 4.25 -13.31 -1.56
CA SER A 88 4.56 -13.65 -2.95
C SER A 88 3.31 -13.79 -3.82
N GLU A 89 2.25 -14.43 -3.32
CA GLU A 89 0.98 -14.58 -4.05
C GLU A 89 0.31 -13.25 -4.36
N ILE A 90 0.24 -12.35 -3.38
CA ILE A 90 -0.40 -11.04 -3.50
C ILE A 90 0.45 -10.13 -4.40
N ALA A 91 1.78 -10.18 -4.27
CA ALA A 91 2.70 -9.40 -5.12
C ALA A 91 2.51 -9.69 -6.62
N ARG A 92 2.10 -10.91 -7.00
CA ARG A 92 1.78 -11.25 -8.41
C ARG A 92 0.63 -10.42 -8.99
N TYR A 93 -0.23 -9.89 -8.14
CA TYR A 93 -1.38 -9.06 -8.52
C TYR A 93 -1.22 -7.59 -8.08
N ALA A 94 -0.05 -7.19 -7.58
CA ALA A 94 0.18 -5.85 -7.06
C ALA A 94 -0.06 -4.73 -8.08
N LEU A 95 0.11 -5.00 -9.39
CA LEU A 95 -0.27 -4.05 -10.44
C LEU A 95 -1.76 -3.66 -10.36
N VAL A 96 -2.64 -4.62 -10.07
CA VAL A 96 -4.09 -4.39 -9.94
C VAL A 96 -4.39 -3.67 -8.63
N LEU A 97 -3.80 -4.14 -7.52
CA LEU A 97 -3.96 -3.51 -6.20
C LEU A 97 -3.54 -2.03 -6.25
N ARG A 98 -2.40 -1.75 -6.87
CA ARG A 98 -1.90 -0.39 -7.06
C ARG A 98 -2.85 0.49 -7.86
N GLN A 99 -3.48 -0.04 -8.90
CA GLN A 99 -4.48 0.71 -9.67
C GLN A 99 -5.71 1.02 -8.82
N GLN A 100 -6.17 0.08 -8.00
CA GLN A 100 -7.27 0.29 -7.06
C GLN A 100 -6.94 1.35 -6.00
N ILE A 101 -5.72 1.34 -5.44
CA ILE A 101 -5.27 2.38 -4.50
C ILE A 101 -5.26 3.75 -5.18
N ILE A 102 -4.73 3.84 -6.40
CA ILE A 102 -4.71 5.10 -7.16
C ILE A 102 -6.12 5.61 -7.45
N GLU A 103 -7.05 4.72 -7.80
CA GLU A 103 -8.44 5.06 -8.04
C GLU A 103 -9.11 5.57 -6.76
N ASP A 104 -8.95 4.87 -5.65
CA ASP A 104 -9.48 5.28 -4.34
C ASP A 104 -8.89 6.62 -3.85
N LEU A 105 -7.56 6.80 -3.94
CA LEU A 105 -6.90 8.06 -3.61
C LEU A 105 -7.38 9.22 -4.51
N SER A 106 -7.70 8.95 -5.77
CA SER A 106 -8.27 9.93 -6.69
C SER A 106 -9.71 10.28 -6.32
N ASP A 107 -10.53 9.29 -5.98
CA ASP A 107 -11.92 9.48 -5.55
C ASP A 107 -12.00 10.26 -4.24
N ARG A 108 -11.07 10.01 -3.30
CA ARG A 108 -10.88 10.77 -2.07
C ARG A 108 -10.24 12.15 -2.29
N ARG A 109 -9.91 12.51 -3.54
CA ARG A 109 -9.25 13.77 -3.93
C ARG A 109 -7.92 14.02 -3.22
N ILE A 110 -7.15 12.96 -2.99
CA ILE A 110 -5.78 13.04 -2.45
C ILE A 110 -4.79 13.22 -3.60
N ILE A 111 -5.03 12.56 -4.73
CA ILE A 111 -4.27 12.72 -5.99
C ILE A 111 -5.21 13.10 -7.15
N GLN A 112 -4.64 13.61 -8.24
CA GLN A 112 -5.36 13.86 -9.49
C GLN A 112 -4.83 12.97 -10.60
N ARG A 113 -5.68 12.51 -11.51
CA ARG A 113 -5.27 11.75 -12.68
C ARG A 113 -5.02 12.68 -13.87
N GLU A 114 -3.76 12.93 -14.21
CA GLU A 114 -3.43 13.69 -15.42
C GLU A 114 -3.38 12.73 -16.63
N ALA A 115 -4.39 12.82 -17.50
CA ALA A 115 -4.36 12.10 -18.76
C ALA A 115 -3.26 12.70 -19.66
N GLY A 116 -2.12 12.02 -19.75
CA GLY A 116 -1.00 12.43 -20.59
C GLY A 116 -1.50 12.78 -22.00
N ARG A 117 -1.34 14.05 -22.40
CA ARG A 117 -1.78 14.52 -23.72
C ARG A 117 -1.11 13.69 -24.81
N ARG A 118 -1.89 13.39 -25.85
CA ARG A 118 -1.52 12.53 -26.98
C ARG A 118 -0.27 13.05 -27.71
N LEU A 119 0.87 12.41 -27.47
CA LEU A 119 1.86 12.13 -28.51
C LEU A 119 2.53 10.77 -28.18
N ILE A 120 2.41 9.88 -29.14
CA ILE A 120 3.00 8.54 -29.29
C ILE A 120 4.51 8.72 -29.01
N VAL A 121 5.12 8.23 -27.91
CA VAL A 121 5.80 6.91 -27.79
C VAL A 121 6.05 6.47 -26.31
N LEU A 122 5.93 7.31 -25.28
CA LEU A 122 5.95 6.85 -23.86
C LEU A 122 5.08 7.77 -23.00
N LYS A 123 3.91 7.30 -22.56
CA LYS A 123 3.10 8.02 -21.57
C LYS A 123 3.28 7.36 -20.21
N SER A 124 4.13 7.92 -19.38
CA SER A 124 4.04 7.69 -17.94
C SER A 124 2.77 8.40 -17.45
N GLU A 125 1.80 7.66 -16.92
CA GLU A 125 0.65 8.27 -16.26
C GLU A 125 1.13 9.05 -15.03
N LYS A 126 0.57 10.25 -14.84
CA LYS A 126 0.92 11.14 -13.73
C LYS A 126 -0.24 11.22 -12.75
N PHE A 127 0.10 11.13 -11.48
CA PHE A 127 -0.80 11.12 -10.33
C PHE A 127 -0.37 12.19 -9.31
N PRO A 128 -0.30 13.48 -9.69
CA PRO A 128 0.14 14.53 -8.76
C PRO A 128 -0.79 14.60 -7.54
N PRO A 129 -0.24 14.72 -6.32
CA PRO A 129 -1.03 15.03 -5.13
C PRO A 129 -1.81 16.33 -5.30
N VAL A 130 -3.07 16.36 -4.84
CA VAL A 130 -3.88 17.59 -4.79
C VAL A 130 -3.25 18.60 -3.84
N ASP A 131 -2.77 18.12 -2.69
CA ASP A 131 -1.95 18.88 -1.75
C ASP A 131 -0.59 18.20 -1.59
N PRO A 132 0.51 18.82 -2.05
CA PRO A 132 1.86 18.27 -1.86
C PRO A 132 2.25 18.07 -0.40
N GLN A 133 1.56 18.69 0.56
CA GLN A 133 1.81 18.43 1.99
C GLN A 133 1.48 17.00 2.38
N VAL A 134 0.53 16.32 1.73
CA VAL A 134 0.17 14.94 2.09
C VAL A 134 1.37 14.01 1.98
N VAL A 135 2.11 14.06 0.87
CA VAL A 135 3.32 13.25 0.69
C VAL A 135 4.43 13.68 1.65
N ARG A 136 4.60 15.00 1.83
CA ARG A 136 5.60 15.53 2.77
C ARG A 136 5.33 15.15 4.22
N ASP A 137 4.07 15.06 4.62
CA ASP A 137 3.69 14.68 5.99
C ASP A 137 3.98 13.19 6.24
N VAL A 138 3.77 12.32 5.25
CA VAL A 138 4.16 10.90 5.33
C VAL A 138 5.69 10.77 5.41
N GLN A 139 6.43 11.49 4.56
CA GLN A 139 7.90 11.51 4.61
C GLN A 139 8.43 12.08 5.93
N ARG A 140 7.84 13.17 6.43
CA ARG A 140 8.23 13.79 7.70
C ARG A 140 7.96 12.84 8.86
N LYS A 141 6.81 12.16 8.88
CA LYS A 141 6.48 11.14 9.88
C LYS A 141 7.58 10.06 9.98
N LEU A 142 8.07 9.59 8.83
CA LEU A 142 9.19 8.64 8.79
C LEU A 142 10.50 9.26 9.30
N ILE A 143 10.88 10.43 8.80
CA ILE A 143 12.14 11.08 9.19
C ILE A 143 12.16 11.42 10.69
N ASP A 144 11.08 12.03 11.20
CA ASP A 144 10.97 12.42 12.61
C ASP A 144 11.06 11.19 13.51
N SER A 145 10.46 10.06 13.12
CA SER A 145 10.54 8.80 13.88
C SER A 145 11.94 8.19 13.94
N LEU A 146 12.78 8.45 12.92
CA LEU A 146 14.17 7.97 12.87
C LEU A 146 15.15 8.89 13.60
N LEU A 147 14.81 10.16 13.75
CA LEU A 147 15.64 11.19 14.40
C LEU A 147 15.27 11.45 15.85
N SER A 148 14.07 11.00 16.27
CA SER A 148 13.59 11.11 17.64
C SER A 148 14.02 9.91 18.49
N ASP A 149 14.16 10.13 19.80
CA ASP A 149 14.33 9.07 20.80
C ASP A 149 12.99 8.46 21.25
N GLU A 150 11.86 8.95 20.70
CA GLU A 150 10.53 8.42 20.99
C GLU A 150 10.26 7.09 20.27
N ILE A 151 9.54 6.18 20.93
CA ILE A 151 9.13 4.90 20.33
C ILE A 151 7.99 5.17 19.33
N PRO A 152 8.15 4.88 18.03
CA PRO A 152 7.10 5.12 17.04
C PRO A 152 5.89 4.20 17.26
N ASP A 153 4.72 4.65 16.84
CA ASP A 153 3.52 3.81 16.85
C ASP A 153 3.65 2.61 15.87
N PRO A 154 2.87 1.52 16.07
CA PRO A 154 2.98 0.32 15.25
C PRO A 154 2.81 0.54 13.75
N GLU A 155 1.95 1.47 13.31
CA GLU A 155 1.76 1.77 11.89
C GLU A 155 3.01 2.45 11.31
N THR A 156 3.62 3.36 12.08
CA THR A 156 4.90 3.98 11.70
C THR A 156 6.01 2.96 11.58
N VAL A 157 6.16 2.04 12.55
CA VAL A 157 7.16 0.97 12.49
C VAL A 157 6.94 0.08 11.25
N ALA A 158 5.68 -0.27 10.97
CA ALA A 158 5.31 -1.04 9.80
C ALA A 158 5.69 -0.31 8.49
N LEU A 159 5.42 0.99 8.41
CA LEU A 159 5.77 1.81 7.25
C LEU A 159 7.29 1.90 7.04
N ILE A 160 8.07 2.12 8.11
CA ILE A 160 9.54 2.12 8.06
C ILE A 160 10.08 0.77 7.56
N GLY A 161 9.50 -0.34 8.01
CA GLY A 161 9.94 -1.68 7.61
C GLY A 161 9.70 -2.01 6.13
N LEU A 162 8.79 -1.28 5.46
CA LEU A 162 8.39 -1.51 4.07
C LEU A 162 9.00 -0.53 3.07
N ALA A 163 9.31 0.70 3.51
CA ALA A 163 9.84 1.80 2.68
C ALA A 163 11.35 1.66 2.44
#